data_AF-A0A7K2JLX7-F1
#
_entry.id   AF-A0A7K2JLX7-F1
#
_cell.length_a   1.000
_cell.length_b   1.000
_cell.length_c   1.000
_cell.angle_alpha   90.00
_cell.angle_beta   90.00
_cell.angle_gamma   90.00
#
_symmetry.space_group_name_H-M   'P 1'
#
loop_
_entity.id
_entity.type
_entity.pdbx_description
1 polymer ?
#
loop_
_entity_poly.entity_id
_entity_poly.type
_entity_poly.pdbx_seq_one_letter_code
_entity_poly.pdbx_strand_id
1 'polypeptide(L)'
;MTDGEQRYGADDDIPLAGYATLATTFAAAVGTLAAVAWRRGVRLPDTVPPWDVALLGTATFKASRLLTKDKVTSFVRAPFTRRERESEANEVMDAPRGGGLRRAVGDLVSCPFCTSAWVAGGLVGTYAVAPRAGRMLSAGLSAVALSDWLQYAWSLTEQKAEG
;
A
#
# COMPACT_ATOMS: atom_id res chain seq x y z
N MET A 1 -29.06 -21.69 -3.42
CA MET A 1 -27.65 -21.97 -3.08
C MET A 1 -26.81 -21.14 -4.04
N THR A 2 -26.17 -20.10 -3.52
CA THR A 2 -25.64 -18.97 -4.30
C THR A 2 -24.34 -19.32 -5.01
N ASP A 3 -24.21 -18.87 -6.27
CA ASP A 3 -23.06 -18.91 -7.20
C ASP A 3 -21.70 -18.43 -6.64
N GLY A 4 -21.65 -18.01 -5.37
CA GLY A 4 -20.47 -17.48 -4.70
C GLY A 4 -19.54 -18.56 -4.13
N GLU A 5 -20.04 -19.76 -3.81
CA GLU A 5 -19.22 -20.81 -3.17
C GLU A 5 -18.43 -21.66 -4.19
N GLN A 6 -18.84 -21.69 -5.46
CA GLN A 6 -18.19 -22.52 -6.49
C GLN A 6 -16.91 -21.92 -7.10
N ARG A 7 -16.62 -20.63 -6.87
CA ARG A 7 -15.32 -20.03 -7.27
C ARG A 7 -14.17 -20.29 -6.30
N TYR A 8 -14.45 -20.90 -5.14
CA TYR A 8 -13.42 -21.26 -4.15
C TYR A 8 -12.93 -22.71 -4.27
N GLY A 9 -13.45 -23.49 -5.22
CA GLY A 9 -13.08 -24.89 -5.39
C GLY A 9 -12.57 -25.16 -6.79
N ALA A 10 -11.28 -25.49 -6.91
CA ALA A 10 -10.80 -26.75 -7.49
C ALA A 10 -9.48 -26.66 -8.29
N ASP A 11 -8.90 -25.49 -8.57
CA ASP A 11 -7.69 -25.46 -9.44
C ASP A 11 -6.74 -24.25 -9.30
N ASP A 12 -6.70 -23.57 -8.14
CA ASP A 12 -5.67 -22.53 -7.91
C ASP A 12 -4.97 -22.77 -6.56
N ASP A 13 -3.64 -22.84 -6.59
CA ASP A 13 -2.73 -22.91 -5.44
C ASP A 13 -2.82 -21.64 -4.57
N ILE A 14 -3.97 -21.39 -3.94
CA ILE A 14 -4.18 -20.24 -3.06
C ILE A 14 -3.36 -20.47 -1.78
N PRO A 15 -2.34 -19.64 -1.47
CA PRO A 15 -1.41 -19.88 -0.37
C PRO A 15 -2.03 -19.49 0.99
N LEU A 16 -3.05 -20.22 1.44
CA LEU A 16 -3.82 -19.92 2.67
C LEU A 16 -2.93 -19.79 3.91
N ALA A 17 -1.95 -20.68 4.07
CA ALA A 17 -0.98 -20.61 5.17
C ALA A 17 -0.12 -19.33 5.10
N GLY A 18 0.24 -18.90 3.89
CA GLY A 18 0.96 -17.64 3.67
C GLY A 18 0.10 -16.43 4.05
N TYR A 19 -1.17 -16.41 3.66
CA TYR A 19 -2.10 -15.35 4.04
C TYR A 19 -2.38 -15.31 5.55
N ALA A 20 -2.55 -16.48 6.19
CA ALA A 20 -2.69 -16.56 7.64
C ALA A 20 -1.44 -16.00 8.35
N THR A 21 -0.24 -16.28 7.83
CA THR A 21 1.01 -15.73 8.35
C THR A 21 1.05 -14.21 8.21
N LEU A 22 0.64 -13.67 7.05
CA LEU A 22 0.58 -12.22 6.84
C LEU A 22 -0.46 -11.55 7.76
N ALA A 23 -1.65 -12.13 7.90
CA ALA A 23 -2.71 -11.61 8.74
C ALA A 23 -2.30 -11.61 10.23
N THR A 24 -1.68 -12.68 10.71
CA THR A 24 -1.16 -12.77 12.08
C THR A 24 -0.02 -11.78 12.31
N THR A 25 0.89 -11.62 11.34
CA THR A 25 1.95 -10.61 11.40
C THR A 25 1.38 -9.19 11.47
N PHE A 26 0.37 -8.88 10.65
CA PHE A 26 -0.33 -7.60 10.68
C PHE A 26 -0.99 -7.35 12.03
N ALA A 27 -1.76 -8.31 12.54
CA ALA A 27 -2.43 -8.21 13.82
C ALA A 27 -1.44 -8.04 14.98
N ALA A 28 -0.32 -8.77 14.96
CA ALA A 28 0.75 -8.62 15.94
C ALA A 28 1.42 -7.24 15.88
N ALA A 29 1.66 -6.70 14.68
CA ALA A 29 2.23 -5.37 14.50
C ALA A 29 1.29 -4.28 15.03
N VAL A 30 -0.01 -4.35 14.70
CA VAL A 30 -1.03 -3.43 15.21
C VAL A 30 -1.17 -3.54 16.73
N GLY A 31 -1.21 -4.76 17.26
CA GLY A 31 -1.26 -5.01 18.70
C GLY A 31 -0.04 -4.45 19.44
N THR A 32 1.15 -4.60 18.86
CA THR A 32 2.40 -4.04 19.42
C THR A 32 2.36 -2.51 19.42
N LEU A 33 1.93 -1.89 18.31
CA LEU A 33 1.77 -0.44 18.21
C LEU A 33 0.76 0.08 19.24
N ALA A 34 -0.40 -0.58 19.37
CA ALA A 34 -1.41 -0.23 20.36
C ALA A 34 -0.87 -0.35 21.79
N ALA A 35 -0.14 -1.44 22.10
CA ALA A 35 0.48 -1.63 23.41
C ALA A 35 1.55 -0.58 23.71
N VAL A 36 2.37 -0.20 22.71
CA VAL A 36 3.37 0.87 22.86
C VAL A 36 2.69 2.23 23.06
N ALA A 37 1.66 2.54 22.28
CA ALA A 37 0.90 3.79 22.42
C ALA A 37 0.26 3.88 23.81
N TRP A 38 -0.33 2.79 24.29
CA TRP A 38 -0.91 2.69 25.62
C TRP A 38 0.14 2.89 26.72
N ARG A 39 1.29 2.20 26.63
CA ARG A 39 2.40 2.34 27.59
C ARG A 39 3.00 3.75 27.60
N ARG A 40 3.00 4.45 26.46
CA ARG A 40 3.48 5.84 26.34
C ARG A 40 2.44 6.88 26.76
N GLY A 41 1.23 6.45 27.17
CA GLY A 41 0.16 7.37 27.55
C GLY A 41 -0.29 8.27 26.41
N VAL A 42 -0.19 7.78 25.16
CA VAL A 42 -0.62 8.54 23.97
C VAL A 42 -2.11 8.83 24.12
N ARG A 43 -2.46 10.11 24.13
CA ARG A 43 -3.85 10.54 24.06
C ARG A 43 -4.25 10.65 22.61
N LEU A 44 -5.23 9.84 22.22
CA LEU A 44 -5.82 9.96 20.90
C LEU A 44 -6.55 11.31 20.80
N PRO A 45 -6.53 11.96 19.62
CA PRO A 45 -7.27 13.19 19.43
C PRO A 45 -8.78 12.94 19.55
N ASP A 46 -9.50 13.86 20.17
CA ASP A 46 -10.96 13.78 20.36
C ASP A 46 -11.72 13.86 19.03
N THR A 47 -11.12 14.49 18.02
CA THR A 47 -11.64 14.56 16.65
C THR A 47 -10.52 14.37 15.64
N VAL A 48 -10.82 13.68 14.54
CA VAL A 48 -9.91 13.60 13.38
C VAL A 48 -10.37 14.64 12.36
N PRO A 49 -9.59 15.70 12.11
CA PRO A 49 -10.00 16.73 11.17
C PRO A 49 -10.07 16.14 9.74
N PRO A 50 -11.06 16.54 8.91
CA PRO A 50 -11.23 16.01 7.56
C PRO A 50 -9.98 16.15 6.68
N TRP A 51 -9.19 17.21 6.90
CA TRP A 51 -7.92 17.43 6.21
C TRP A 51 -6.89 16.35 6.49
N ASP A 52 -6.81 15.84 7.73
CA ASP A 52 -5.88 14.77 8.08
C ASP A 52 -6.31 13.45 7.42
N VAL A 53 -7.62 13.21 7.30
CA VAL A 53 -8.15 12.05 6.54
C VAL A 53 -7.77 12.17 5.07
N ALA A 54 -7.90 13.35 4.48
CA ALA A 54 -7.48 13.59 3.09
C ALA A 54 -5.98 13.35 2.92
N LEU A 55 -5.13 13.94 3.77
CA LEU A 55 -3.68 13.76 3.73
C LEU A 55 -3.26 12.30 3.94
N LEU A 56 -3.85 11.61 4.92
CA LEU A 56 -3.55 10.20 5.16
C LEU A 56 -4.02 9.34 3.98
N GLY A 57 -5.17 9.65 3.38
CA GLY A 57 -5.69 8.97 2.20
C GLY A 57 -4.77 9.12 0.99
N THR A 58 -4.41 10.37 0.63
CA THR A 58 -3.51 10.65 -0.50
C THR A 58 -2.11 10.10 -0.26
N ALA A 59 -1.59 10.22 0.97
CA ALA A 59 -0.31 9.64 1.34
C ALA A 59 -0.32 8.11 1.24
N THR A 60 -1.37 7.46 1.75
CA THR A 60 -1.53 6.00 1.68
C THR A 60 -1.61 5.55 0.22
N PHE A 61 -2.40 6.23 -0.60
CA PHE A 61 -2.49 5.96 -2.03
C PHE A 61 -1.11 6.02 -2.70
N LYS A 62 -0.38 7.13 -2.53
CA LYS A 62 0.93 7.32 -3.15
C LYS A 62 1.97 6.33 -2.65
N ALA A 63 2.08 6.13 -1.33
CA ALA A 63 3.04 5.18 -0.77
C ALA A 63 2.74 3.74 -1.19
N SER A 64 1.47 3.34 -1.26
CA SER A 64 1.11 1.98 -1.69
C SER A 64 1.48 1.74 -3.16
N ARG A 65 1.22 2.72 -4.03
CA ARG A 65 1.68 2.64 -5.43
C ARG A 65 3.19 2.69 -5.56
N LEU A 66 3.87 3.52 -4.77
CA LEU A 66 5.34 3.59 -4.78
C LEU A 66 5.95 2.22 -4.42
N LEU A 67 5.41 1.55 -3.42
CA LEU A 67 5.91 0.22 -3.01
C LEU A 67 5.59 -0.88 -4.03
N THR A 68 4.43 -0.80 -4.69
CA THR A 68 3.92 -1.90 -5.53
C THR A 68 4.10 -1.72 -7.03
N LYS A 69 4.39 -0.49 -7.49
CA LYS A 69 4.45 -0.13 -8.92
C LYS A 69 5.72 0.59 -9.33
N ASP A 70 6.47 1.19 -8.39
CA ASP A 70 7.63 2.01 -8.75
C ASP A 70 8.85 1.19 -9.23
N LYS A 71 9.49 1.61 -10.33
CA LYS A 71 10.69 0.95 -10.85
C LYS A 71 11.83 0.91 -9.84
N VAL A 72 12.02 1.96 -9.04
CA VAL A 72 13.07 2.05 -8.03
C VAL A 72 12.87 0.98 -6.96
N THR A 73 11.64 0.64 -6.59
CA THR A 73 11.37 -0.41 -5.60
C THR A 73 11.42 -1.83 -6.17
N SER A 74 11.74 -1.99 -7.46
CA SER A 74 11.76 -3.31 -8.11
C SER A 74 12.77 -4.28 -7.51
N PHE A 75 13.86 -3.81 -6.90
CA PHE A 75 14.82 -4.69 -6.20
C PHE A 75 14.20 -5.40 -4.99
N VAL A 76 13.25 -4.75 -4.30
CA VAL A 76 12.52 -5.33 -3.16
C VAL A 76 11.53 -6.38 -3.64
N ARG A 77 10.92 -6.16 -4.80
CA ARG A 77 9.88 -7.03 -5.38
C ARG A 77 10.47 -8.21 -6.15
N ALA A 78 11.65 -8.03 -6.75
CA ALA A 78 12.31 -9.03 -7.58
C ALA A 78 12.35 -10.44 -6.94
N PRO A 79 12.59 -10.64 -5.62
CA PRO A 79 12.53 -11.96 -4.98
C PRO A 79 11.15 -12.62 -4.99
N PHE A 80 10.07 -11.85 -4.97
CA PHE A 80 8.69 -12.30 -4.73
C PHE A 80 7.78 -12.19 -5.95
N THR A 81 8.19 -11.44 -6.97
CA THR A 81 7.42 -11.22 -8.20
C THR A 81 8.24 -11.49 -9.46
N ARG A 82 7.55 -11.67 -10.58
CA ARG A 82 8.07 -11.70 -11.95
C ARG A 82 7.42 -10.55 -12.71
N ARG A 83 8.23 -9.72 -13.36
CA ARG A 83 7.74 -8.62 -14.18
C ARG A 83 6.95 -9.16 -15.37
N GLU A 84 5.71 -8.72 -15.52
CA GLU A 84 4.88 -9.07 -16.67
C GLU A 84 4.88 -7.97 -17.72
N ARG A 85 4.61 -6.73 -17.30
CA ARG A 85 4.46 -5.58 -18.21
C ARG A 85 4.93 -4.30 -17.56
N GLU A 86 5.33 -3.37 -18.39
CA GLU A 86 5.55 -1.97 -18.02
C GLU A 86 4.39 -1.15 -18.62
N SER A 87 3.71 -0.37 -17.79
CA SER A 87 2.64 0.53 -18.24
C SER A 87 3.24 1.81 -18.82
N GLU A 88 2.53 2.48 -19.74
CA GLU A 88 2.93 3.77 -20.32
C GLU A 88 3.15 4.86 -19.25
N ALA A 89 2.48 4.75 -18.10
CA ALA A 89 2.65 5.65 -16.95
C ALA A 89 3.87 5.29 -16.06
N ASN A 90 4.88 4.58 -16.58
CA ASN A 90 6.08 4.16 -15.83
C ASN A 90 5.80 3.25 -14.61
N GLU A 91 4.58 2.68 -14.53
CA GLU A 91 4.18 1.73 -13.49
C GLU A 91 4.55 0.30 -13.90
N VAL A 92 5.23 -0.43 -13.02
CA VAL A 92 5.61 -1.83 -13.24
C VAL A 92 4.49 -2.76 -12.76
N MET A 93 3.98 -3.59 -13.67
CA MET A 93 3.03 -4.65 -13.38
C MET A 93 3.78 -5.96 -13.16
N ASP A 94 3.76 -6.41 -11.92
CA ASP A 94 4.45 -7.59 -11.43
C ASP A 94 3.44 -8.68 -11.06
N ALA A 95 3.67 -9.90 -11.52
CA ALA A 95 2.94 -11.06 -11.05
C ALA A 95 3.68 -11.77 -9.91
N PRO A 96 2.99 -12.19 -8.86
CA PRO A 96 3.56 -12.98 -7.77
C PRO A 96 4.12 -14.33 -8.26
N ARG A 97 5.23 -14.80 -7.67
CA ARG A 97 5.93 -16.02 -8.09
C ARG A 97 6.18 -17.01 -6.96
N GLY A 98 6.30 -18.30 -7.32
CA GLY A 98 6.54 -19.41 -6.40
C GLY A 98 5.27 -19.88 -5.69
N GLY A 99 5.43 -20.60 -4.58
CA GLY A 99 4.32 -21.12 -3.76
C GLY A 99 4.38 -20.66 -2.30
N GLY A 100 3.35 -21.01 -1.53
CA GLY A 100 3.28 -20.78 -0.08
C GLY A 100 3.50 -19.31 0.33
N LEU A 101 4.34 -19.08 1.34
CA LEU A 101 4.59 -17.74 1.87
C LEU A 101 5.18 -16.78 0.82
N ARG A 102 6.02 -17.27 -0.10
CA ARG A 102 6.62 -16.45 -1.15
C ARG A 102 5.56 -15.91 -2.11
N ARG A 103 4.60 -16.75 -2.48
CA ARG A 103 3.44 -16.37 -3.30
C ARG A 103 2.60 -15.32 -2.58
N ALA A 104 2.28 -15.56 -1.30
CA ALA A 104 1.48 -14.63 -0.49
C ALA A 104 2.15 -13.25 -0.30
N VAL A 105 3.46 -13.22 -0.05
CA VAL A 105 4.23 -11.95 0.00
C VAL A 105 4.22 -11.28 -1.37
N GLY A 106 4.37 -12.06 -2.45
CA GLY A 106 4.22 -11.58 -3.82
C GLY A 106 2.87 -10.90 -4.05
N ASP A 107 1.76 -11.52 -3.61
CA ASP A 107 0.41 -10.96 -3.73
C ASP A 107 0.30 -9.62 -3.01
N LEU A 108 0.85 -9.54 -1.80
CA LEU A 108 0.87 -8.31 -1.02
C LEU A 108 1.61 -7.18 -1.75
N VAL A 109 2.85 -7.44 -2.20
CA VAL A 109 3.73 -6.42 -2.79
C VAL A 109 3.46 -6.12 -4.27
N SER A 110 2.60 -6.89 -4.94
CA SER A 110 2.12 -6.63 -6.30
C SER A 110 0.76 -5.93 -6.32
N CYS A 111 -0.02 -6.06 -5.24
CA CYS A 111 -1.34 -5.46 -5.12
C CYS A 111 -1.32 -4.15 -4.30
N PRO A 112 -1.58 -2.98 -4.91
CA PRO A 112 -1.60 -1.70 -4.21
C PRO A 112 -2.69 -1.64 -3.13
N PHE A 113 -3.81 -2.33 -3.32
CA PHE A 113 -4.89 -2.38 -2.33
C PHE A 113 -4.53 -3.22 -1.10
N CYS A 114 -3.81 -4.32 -1.28
CA CYS A 114 -3.34 -5.13 -0.16
C CYS A 114 -2.27 -4.37 0.63
N THR A 115 -1.33 -3.73 -0.07
CA THR A 115 -0.28 -2.92 0.56
C THR A 115 -0.84 -1.68 1.28
N SER A 116 -1.95 -1.11 0.80
CA SER A 116 -2.53 0.10 1.41
C SER A 116 -2.99 -0.08 2.84
N ALA A 117 -3.50 -1.25 3.21
CA ALA A 117 -3.86 -1.54 4.60
C ALA A 117 -2.63 -1.48 5.54
N TRP A 118 -1.49 -2.00 5.09
CA TRP A 118 -0.22 -1.98 5.84
C TRP A 118 0.35 -0.57 5.94
N VAL A 119 0.35 0.16 4.83
CA VAL A 119 0.80 1.56 4.77
C VAL A 119 -0.06 2.45 5.66
N ALA A 120 -1.39 2.32 5.59
CA ALA A 120 -2.32 3.07 6.42
C ALA A 120 -2.07 2.79 7.91
N GLY A 121 -1.91 1.51 8.30
CA GLY A 121 -1.58 1.13 9.67
C GLY A 121 -0.27 1.76 10.16
N GLY A 122 0.77 1.75 9.33
CA GLY A 122 2.05 2.39 9.64
C GLY A 122 1.96 3.91 9.78
N LEU A 123 1.25 4.58 8.87
CA LEU A 123 1.05 6.04 8.91
C LEU A 123 0.21 6.45 10.12
N VAL A 124 -0.88 5.76 10.41
CA VAL A 124 -1.73 6.02 11.59
C VAL A 124 -0.98 5.75 12.88
N GLY A 125 -0.23 4.64 12.95
CA GLY A 125 0.61 4.34 14.11
C GLY A 125 1.68 5.42 14.35
N THR A 126 2.32 5.89 13.28
CA THR A 126 3.29 6.99 13.36
C THR A 126 2.62 8.30 13.76
N TYR A 127 1.43 8.58 13.22
CA TYR A 127 0.64 9.76 13.59
C TYR A 127 0.26 9.75 15.08
N ALA A 128 -0.09 8.58 15.64
CA ALA A 128 -0.42 8.44 17.05
C ALA A 128 0.80 8.59 17.97
N VAL A 129 1.91 7.92 17.65
CA VAL A 129 3.10 7.88 18.53
C VAL A 129 4.00 9.11 18.36
N ALA A 130 4.04 9.69 17.16
CA ALA A 130 4.90 10.81 16.78
C ALA A 130 4.17 11.75 15.80
N PRO A 131 3.19 12.55 16.26
CA PRO A 131 2.28 13.30 15.40
C PRO A 131 2.97 14.27 14.44
N ARG A 132 4.10 14.89 14.86
CA ARG A 132 4.89 15.77 13.97
C ARG A 132 5.49 15.00 12.80
N ALA A 133 6.04 13.81 13.05
CA ALA A 133 6.60 12.96 12.01
C ALA A 133 5.51 12.42 11.09
N GLY A 134 4.40 11.93 11.66
CA GLY A 134 3.25 11.43 10.89
C GLY A 134 2.69 12.51 9.95
N ARG A 135 2.50 13.73 10.44
CA ARG A 135 2.07 14.87 9.60
C ARG A 135 3.07 15.19 8.49
N MET A 136 4.36 15.21 8.80
CA MET A 136 5.40 15.50 7.81
C MET A 136 5.45 14.44 6.71
N LEU A 137 5.36 13.16 7.08
CA LEU A 137 5.34 12.04 6.12
C LEU A 137 4.10 12.09 5.23
N SER A 138 2.91 12.27 5.83
CA SER A 138 1.67 12.35 5.06
C SER A 138 1.63 13.56 4.13
N ALA A 139 2.09 14.73 4.60
CA ALA A 139 2.19 15.92 3.78
C ALA A 139 3.19 15.74 2.63
N GLY A 140 4.38 15.18 2.90
CA GLY A 140 5.40 14.93 1.89
C GLY A 140 4.91 13.97 0.80
N LEU A 141 4.34 12.83 1.18
CA LEU A 141 3.78 11.87 0.22
C LEU A 141 2.63 12.46 -0.61
N SER A 142 1.78 13.27 0.03
CA SER A 142 0.69 13.95 -0.66
C SER A 142 1.21 15.00 -1.64
N ALA A 143 2.26 15.74 -1.29
CA ALA A 143 2.91 16.68 -2.19
C ALA A 143 3.50 15.98 -3.43
N VAL A 144 4.09 14.79 -3.26
CA VAL A 144 4.55 13.98 -4.42
C VAL A 144 3.37 13.53 -5.27
N ALA A 145 2.26 13.09 -4.66
CA ALA A 145 1.05 12.71 -5.40
C ALA A 145 0.50 13.87 -6.25
N LEU A 146 0.50 15.08 -5.68
CA LEU A 146 0.13 16.30 -6.41
C LEU A 146 1.13 16.56 -7.55
N SER A 147 2.43 16.48 -7.29
CA SER A 147 3.47 16.68 -8.32
C SER A 147 3.30 15.73 -9.50
N ASP A 148 3.06 14.44 -9.26
CA ASP A 148 2.79 13.47 -10.33
C ASP A 148 1.55 13.86 -11.14
N TRP A 149 0.49 14.29 -10.46
CA TRP A 149 -0.74 14.70 -11.14
C TRP A 149 -0.52 15.90 -12.05
N LEU A 150 0.30 16.87 -11.62
CA LEU A 150 0.71 17.98 -12.49
C LEU A 150 1.54 17.49 -13.70
N GLN A 151 2.43 16.51 -13.51
CA GLN A 151 3.19 15.94 -14.62
C GLN A 151 2.30 15.22 -15.63
N TYR A 152 1.30 14.45 -15.17
CA TYR A 152 0.32 13.83 -16.05
C TYR A 152 -0.57 14.86 -16.76
N ALA A 153 -0.96 15.94 -16.07
CA ALA A 153 -1.72 17.01 -16.70
C ALA A 153 -0.91 17.69 -17.82
N TRP A 154 0.39 17.94 -17.58
CA TRP A 154 1.29 18.51 -18.58
C TRP A 154 1.43 17.62 -19.82
N SER A 155 1.68 16.31 -19.63
CA SER A 155 1.85 15.39 -20.77
C SER A 155 0.58 15.25 -21.61
N LEU A 156 -0.61 15.40 -21.00
CA LEU A 156 -1.88 15.45 -21.72
C LEU A 156 -2.07 16.76 -22.50
N THR A 157 -1.58 17.89 -21.97
CA THR A 157 -1.65 19.17 -22.68
C THR A 157 -0.68 19.22 -23.86
N GLU A 158 0.51 18.64 -23.72
CA GLU A 158 1.53 18.56 -24.77
C GLU A 158 1.04 17.72 -25.96
N GLN A 159 0.49 16.53 -25.69
CA GLN A 159 -0.11 15.68 -26.73
C GLN A 159 -1.24 16.36 -27.50
N LYS A 160 -2.04 17.22 -26.84
CA LYS A 160 -3.10 17.99 -27.49
C LYS A 160 -2.61 19.19 -28.28
N ALA A 161 -1.40 19.68 -28.00
CA ALA A 161 -0.79 20.79 -28.73
C ALA A 161 -0.04 20.32 -29.99
N GLU A 162 0.45 19.08 -29.98
CA GLU A 162 1.16 18.45 -31.11
C GLU A 162 0.25 17.70 -32.10
N GLY A 163 -1.01 17.41 -31.73
CA GLY A 163 -2.01 16.73 -32.56
C GLY A 163 -3.06 17.68 -33.13
#